data_AF-A0A0D8ZRH7-F1
#
_entry.id   AF-A0A0D8ZRH7-F1
#
_cell.length_a   1.000
_cell.length_b   1.000
_cell.length_c   1.000
_cell.angle_alpha   90.00
_cell.angle_beta   90.00
_cell.angle_gamma   90.00
#
_symmetry.space_group_name_H-M   'P 1'
#
loop_
_entity.id
_entity.type
_entity.pdbx_description
1 polymer ?
#
loop_
_entity_poly.entity_id
_entity_poly.type
_entity_poly.pdbx_seq_one_letter_code
_entity_poly.pdbx_strand_id
1 'polypeptide(L)'
;MEMPEILKQALEWGKAQHPDASQFRHAALANSVSYLVTGFSGGYGGPSIREHCVSYALVGDGYNIPTQTNLGLMTMSFPEGRLPQAGNWEFGRACEFAAPICYGQLPAIAGQIAASEYCFDDDPNDLLELQASL
;
A
#
# COMPACT_ATOMS: atom_id res chain seq x y z
N MET A 1 -16.89 -7.37 -5.37
CA MET A 1 -16.70 -6.11 -6.12
C MET A 1 -15.51 -6.33 -7.04
N GLU A 2 -15.59 -5.93 -8.31
CA GLU A 2 -14.48 -6.12 -9.25
C GLU A 2 -13.34 -5.12 -8.98
N MET A 3 -12.10 -5.50 -9.27
CA MET A 3 -10.90 -4.70 -8.99
C MET A 3 -10.98 -3.26 -9.53
N PRO A 4 -11.41 -2.99 -10.78
CA PRO A 4 -11.50 -1.61 -11.29
C PRO A 4 -12.48 -0.74 -10.50
N GLU A 5 -13.55 -1.32 -9.99
CA GLU A 5 -14.55 -0.63 -9.18
C GLU A 5 -14.01 -0.31 -7.78
N ILE A 6 -13.29 -1.27 -7.16
CA ILE A 6 -12.61 -1.07 -5.86
C ILE A 6 -11.60 0.07 -5.95
N LEU A 7 -10.76 0.06 -7.00
CA LEU A 7 -9.75 1.09 -7.23
C LEU A 7 -10.38 2.48 -7.32
N LYS A 8 -11.42 2.61 -8.14
CA LYS A 8 -12.13 3.88 -8.33
C LYS A 8 -12.77 4.36 -7.02
N GLN A 9 -13.49 3.49 -6.32
CA GLN A 9 -14.15 3.84 -5.06
C GLN A 9 -13.14 4.24 -3.97
N ALA A 10 -12.01 3.52 -3.87
CA ALA A 10 -10.96 3.84 -2.90
C ALA A 10 -10.30 5.19 -3.22
N LEU A 11 -10.08 5.49 -4.50
CA LEU A 11 -9.55 6.78 -4.94
C LEU A 11 -10.52 7.92 -4.59
N GLU A 12 -11.80 7.75 -4.89
CA GLU A 12 -12.85 8.75 -4.58
C GLU A 12 -12.99 8.96 -3.07
N TRP A 13 -13.00 7.87 -2.29
CA TRP A 13 -13.03 7.93 -0.83
C TRP A 13 -11.81 8.68 -0.27
N GLY A 14 -10.61 8.38 -0.78
CA GLY A 14 -9.36 9.03 -0.37
C GLY A 14 -9.36 10.53 -0.65
N LYS A 15 -9.82 10.94 -1.84
CA LYS A 15 -9.95 12.36 -2.22
C LYS A 15 -10.99 13.10 -1.38
N ALA A 16 -12.06 12.43 -0.97
CA ALA A 16 -13.08 13.04 -0.11
C ALA A 16 -12.54 13.29 1.31
N GLN A 17 -11.74 12.37 1.86
CA GLN A 17 -11.22 12.47 3.23
C GLN A 17 -9.93 13.30 3.35
N HIS A 18 -9.09 13.28 2.30
CA HIS A 18 -7.78 13.95 2.27
C HIS A 18 -7.62 14.79 0.99
N PRO A 19 -8.45 15.83 0.78
CA PRO A 19 -8.52 16.54 -0.50
C PRO A 19 -7.21 17.23 -0.91
N ASP A 20 -6.36 17.58 0.06
CA ASP A 20 -5.09 18.27 -0.17
C ASP A 20 -3.90 17.31 -0.39
N ALA A 21 -4.13 16.00 -0.31
CA ALA A 21 -3.07 15.02 -0.54
C ALA A 21 -2.68 14.95 -2.02
N SER A 22 -1.43 14.54 -2.28
CA SER A 22 -0.96 14.39 -3.64
C SER A 22 -1.67 13.23 -4.36
N GLN A 23 -1.64 13.27 -5.69
CA GLN A 23 -2.14 12.15 -6.50
C GLN A 23 -1.41 10.83 -6.21
N PHE A 24 -0.13 10.88 -5.81
CA PHE A 24 0.67 9.69 -5.50
C PHE A 24 0.15 9.01 -4.23
N ARG A 25 -0.20 9.78 -3.20
CA ARG A 25 -0.80 9.22 -1.96
C ARG A 25 -2.21 8.67 -2.20
N HIS A 26 -2.98 9.31 -3.08
CA HIS A 26 -4.29 8.80 -3.49
C HIS A 26 -4.17 7.49 -4.27
N ALA A 27 -3.22 7.40 -5.21
CA ALA A 27 -2.92 6.17 -5.94
C ALA A 27 -2.46 5.06 -5.00
N ALA A 28 -1.54 5.37 -4.07
CA ALA A 28 -1.05 4.44 -3.07
C ALA A 28 -2.19 3.87 -2.21
N LEU A 29 -3.13 4.70 -1.77
CA LEU A 29 -4.33 4.23 -1.06
C LEU A 29 -5.15 3.28 -1.95
N ALA A 30 -5.48 3.69 -3.16
CA ALA A 30 -6.34 2.90 -4.04
C ALA A 30 -5.75 1.53 -4.34
N ASN A 31 -4.48 1.47 -4.70
CA ASN A 31 -3.77 0.22 -4.95
C ASN A 31 -3.67 -0.64 -3.68
N SER A 32 -3.44 -0.03 -2.51
CA SER A 32 -3.40 -0.73 -1.23
C SER A 32 -4.76 -1.32 -0.84
N VAL A 33 -5.85 -0.58 -1.02
CA VAL A 33 -7.21 -1.08 -0.76
C VAL A 33 -7.57 -2.20 -1.74
N SER A 34 -7.21 -2.07 -3.02
CA SER A 34 -7.35 -3.17 -3.99
C SER A 34 -6.63 -4.43 -3.53
N TYR A 35 -5.39 -4.29 -3.07
CA TYR A 35 -4.60 -5.39 -2.55
C TYR A 35 -5.26 -6.05 -1.33
N LEU A 36 -5.69 -5.25 -0.36
CA LEU A 36 -6.34 -5.74 0.86
C LEU A 36 -7.64 -6.49 0.57
N VAL A 37 -8.45 -5.98 -0.38
CA VAL A 37 -9.77 -6.54 -0.68
C VAL A 37 -9.71 -7.71 -1.67
N THR A 38 -8.77 -7.70 -2.62
CA THR A 38 -8.74 -8.68 -3.73
C THR A 38 -7.52 -9.59 -3.74
N GLY A 39 -6.46 -9.24 -3.01
CA GLY A 39 -5.15 -9.89 -3.06
C GLY A 39 -4.27 -9.40 -4.21
N PHE A 40 -4.78 -8.52 -5.08
CA PHE A 40 -4.05 -7.94 -6.21
C PHE A 40 -3.92 -6.42 -6.08
N SER A 41 -2.68 -5.93 -6.20
CA SER A 41 -2.33 -4.51 -6.18
C SER A 41 -2.13 -3.95 -7.59
N GLY A 42 -2.10 -2.61 -7.69
CA GLY A 42 -1.83 -1.87 -8.93
C GLY A 42 -3.09 -1.24 -9.56
N GLY A 43 -2.92 -0.65 -10.74
CA GLY A 43 -4.00 -0.02 -11.52
C GLY A 43 -3.90 1.50 -11.62
N TYR A 44 -3.35 2.18 -10.61
CA TYR A 44 -3.05 3.61 -10.65
C TYR A 44 -1.55 3.92 -10.47
N GLY A 45 -0.69 3.20 -11.21
CA GLY A 45 0.78 3.25 -11.02
C GLY A 45 1.24 2.30 -9.91
N GLY A 46 2.47 2.46 -9.45
CA GLY A 46 3.07 1.74 -8.34
C GLY A 46 3.82 0.45 -8.72
N PRO A 47 4.52 -0.16 -7.76
CA PRO A 47 4.40 0.14 -6.32
C PRO A 47 5.18 1.37 -5.86
N SER A 48 4.57 2.09 -4.93
CA SER A 48 5.20 3.07 -4.05
C SER A 48 5.60 2.45 -2.71
N ILE A 49 6.51 3.11 -2.00
CA ILE A 49 6.94 2.80 -0.63
C ILE A 49 5.73 2.71 0.29
N ARG A 50 4.71 3.57 0.10
CA ARG A 50 3.50 3.54 0.93
C ARG A 50 2.65 2.29 0.70
N GLU A 51 2.54 1.81 -0.54
CA GLU A 51 1.85 0.54 -0.82
C GLU A 51 2.56 -0.64 -0.16
N HIS A 52 3.88 -0.65 -0.24
CA HIS A 52 4.67 -1.68 0.43
C HIS A 52 4.59 -1.55 1.96
N CYS A 53 4.59 -0.35 2.52
CA CYS A 53 4.34 -0.14 3.95
C CYS A 53 3.00 -0.76 4.39
N VAL A 54 1.93 -0.65 3.60
CA VAL A 54 0.64 -1.30 3.91
C VAL A 54 0.78 -2.82 3.86
N SER A 55 1.45 -3.37 2.86
CA SER A 55 1.71 -4.81 2.78
C SER A 55 2.52 -5.32 3.99
N TYR A 56 3.59 -4.64 4.38
CA TYR A 56 4.38 -4.97 5.56
C TYR A 56 3.59 -4.80 6.87
N ALA A 57 2.66 -3.85 6.95
CA ALA A 57 1.82 -3.69 8.12
C ALA A 57 0.90 -4.91 8.38
N LEU A 58 0.54 -5.67 7.34
CA LEU A 58 -0.19 -6.93 7.50
C LEU A 58 0.65 -8.01 8.17
N VAL A 59 1.95 -7.99 7.89
CA VAL A 59 2.87 -9.04 8.28
C VAL A 59 3.10 -9.05 9.79
N GLY A 60 3.25 -7.88 10.41
CA GLY A 60 3.60 -7.79 11.84
C GLY A 60 4.94 -8.47 12.11
N ASP A 61 4.94 -9.47 12.99
CA ASP A 61 6.12 -10.32 13.30
C ASP A 61 6.33 -11.47 12.26
N GLY A 62 5.49 -11.55 11.22
CA GLY A 62 5.63 -12.49 10.11
C GLY A 62 6.72 -12.11 9.10
N TYR A 63 6.65 -12.61 7.87
CA TYR A 63 7.53 -12.18 6.78
C TYR A 63 6.84 -12.06 5.41
N ASN A 64 7.42 -11.23 4.53
CA ASN A 64 7.10 -11.12 3.11
C ASN A 64 8.12 -11.89 2.27
N ILE A 65 7.68 -12.58 1.22
CA ILE A 65 8.56 -13.25 0.24
C ILE A 65 8.26 -12.75 -1.18
N PRO A 66 9.22 -12.08 -1.84
CA PRO A 66 9.18 -11.86 -3.28
C PRO A 66 9.20 -13.22 -4.00
N THR A 67 8.12 -13.55 -4.69
CA THR A 67 7.91 -14.83 -5.35
C THR A 67 7.73 -14.62 -6.84
N GLN A 68 8.51 -15.33 -7.66
CA GLN A 68 8.38 -15.27 -9.11
C GLN A 68 7.22 -16.16 -9.56
N THR A 69 6.23 -15.54 -10.20
CA THR A 69 5.04 -16.23 -10.71
C THR A 69 4.98 -16.12 -12.23
N ASN A 70 4.02 -16.83 -12.83
CA ASN A 70 3.72 -16.77 -14.27
C ASN A 70 3.26 -15.37 -14.72
N LEU A 71 2.87 -14.52 -13.76
CA LEU A 71 2.37 -13.16 -13.96
C LEU A 71 3.42 -12.09 -13.64
N GLY A 72 4.65 -12.48 -13.29
CA GLY A 72 5.73 -11.59 -12.87
C GLY A 72 6.13 -11.78 -11.40
N LEU A 73 6.99 -10.88 -10.91
CA LEU A 73 7.39 -10.85 -9.50
C LEU A 73 6.22 -10.35 -8.65
N MET A 74 5.79 -11.14 -7.67
CA MET A 74 4.73 -10.79 -6.74
C MET A 74 5.21 -10.96 -5.30
N THR A 75 4.85 -10.04 -4.42
CA THR A 75 5.14 -10.17 -2.98
C THR A 75 4.03 -10.96 -2.31
N MET A 76 4.37 -12.11 -1.72
CA MET A 76 3.46 -12.90 -0.90
C MET A 76 3.67 -12.59 0.59
N SER A 77 2.58 -12.34 1.32
CA SER A 77 2.60 -12.02 2.75
C SER A 77 2.16 -13.20 3.61
N PHE A 78 2.91 -13.50 4.66
CA PHE A 78 2.58 -14.52 5.67
C PHE A 78 2.34 -13.84 7.03
N PRO A 79 1.13 -13.32 7.28
CA PRO A 79 0.83 -12.59 8.51
C PRO A 79 0.71 -13.53 9.71
N GLU A 80 1.08 -13.04 10.90
CA GLU A 80 1.02 -13.76 12.18
C GLU A 80 -0.41 -14.11 12.67
N GLY A 81 -1.44 -13.65 11.93
CA GLY A 81 -2.86 -13.97 12.18
C GLY A 81 -3.65 -12.94 12.98
N ARG A 82 -3.04 -11.80 13.36
CA ARG A 82 -3.74 -10.70 14.06
C ARG A 82 -4.66 -9.88 13.14
N LEU A 83 -4.32 -9.81 11.85
CA LEU A 83 -5.05 -9.08 10.82
C LEU A 83 -5.53 -10.05 9.72
N PRO A 84 -6.64 -9.75 9.02
CA PRO A 84 -7.03 -10.53 7.86
C PRO A 84 -5.92 -10.56 6.81
N GLN A 85 -5.78 -11.69 6.12
CA GLN A 85 -4.89 -11.77 4.96
C GLN A 85 -5.39 -10.86 3.84
N ALA A 86 -4.47 -10.37 3.00
CA ALA A 86 -4.83 -9.68 1.76
C ALA A 86 -5.80 -10.56 0.93
N GLY A 87 -6.79 -9.93 0.30
CA GLY A 87 -7.90 -10.61 -0.39
C GLY A 87 -9.09 -10.97 0.51
N ASN A 88 -9.01 -10.75 1.82
CA ASN A 88 -10.08 -11.09 2.76
C ASN A 88 -10.61 -9.89 3.55
N TRP A 89 -10.26 -8.66 3.16
CA TRP A 89 -10.73 -7.46 3.83
C TRP A 89 -12.07 -6.97 3.28
N GLU A 90 -12.91 -6.45 4.18
CA GLU A 90 -14.03 -5.60 3.77
C GLU A 90 -13.53 -4.22 3.32
N PHE A 91 -14.12 -3.67 2.27
CA PHE A 91 -13.67 -2.42 1.64
C PHE A 91 -13.51 -1.25 2.61
N GLY A 92 -14.53 -0.99 3.44
CA GLY A 92 -14.49 0.13 4.39
C GLY A 92 -13.37 -0.03 5.42
N ARG A 93 -13.17 -1.24 5.94
CA ARG A 93 -12.09 -1.56 6.87
C ARG A 93 -10.72 -1.44 6.22
N ALA A 94 -10.59 -1.85 4.96
CA ALA A 94 -9.36 -1.68 4.19
C ALA A 94 -9.01 -0.18 4.02
N CYS A 95 -10.00 0.67 3.72
CA CYS A 95 -9.80 2.12 3.62
C CYS A 95 -9.33 2.73 4.94
N GLU A 96 -10.04 2.42 6.05
CA GLU A 96 -9.69 2.91 7.39
C GLU A 96 -8.28 2.47 7.82
N PHE A 97 -7.89 1.24 7.48
CA PHE A 97 -6.57 0.69 7.82
C PHE A 97 -5.44 1.31 6.99
N ALA A 98 -5.63 1.43 5.67
CA ALA A 98 -4.59 1.93 4.77
C ALA A 98 -4.41 3.45 4.87
N ALA A 99 -5.47 4.22 5.13
CA ALA A 99 -5.43 5.68 5.17
C ALA A 99 -4.33 6.29 6.05
N PRO A 100 -4.15 5.91 7.34
CA PRO A 100 -3.09 6.48 8.16
C PRO A 100 -1.68 6.20 7.61
N ILE A 101 -1.49 5.08 6.90
CA ILE A 101 -0.21 4.73 6.27
C ILE A 101 -0.02 5.51 4.96
N CYS A 102 -1.08 5.68 4.16
CA CYS A 102 -1.00 6.36 2.88
C CYS A 102 -0.94 7.89 2.98
N TYR A 103 -1.52 8.49 4.03
CA TYR A 103 -1.61 9.95 4.19
C TYR A 103 -0.84 10.50 5.39
N GLY A 104 -0.51 9.67 6.38
CA GLY A 104 0.21 10.07 7.59
C GLY A 104 1.72 10.18 7.41
N GLN A 105 2.43 10.27 8.54
CA GLN A 105 3.89 10.19 8.59
C GLN A 105 4.38 8.85 8.03
N LEU A 106 5.57 8.84 7.42
CA LEU A 106 6.12 7.59 6.93
C LEU A 106 6.37 6.62 8.10
N PRO A 107 5.92 5.35 7.98
CA PRO A 107 6.24 4.35 8.99
C PRO A 107 7.75 4.13 9.10
N ALA A 108 8.25 3.74 10.27
CA ALA A 108 9.68 3.52 10.51
C ALA A 108 10.32 2.49 9.54
N ILE A 109 9.53 1.55 9.03
CA ILE A 109 9.98 0.54 8.05
C ILE A 109 10.18 1.11 6.63
N ALA A 110 9.68 2.33 6.34
CA ALA A 110 9.77 2.94 5.02
C ALA A 110 11.22 3.10 4.53
N GLY A 111 12.15 3.42 5.42
CA GLY A 111 13.57 3.52 5.07
C GLY A 111 14.18 2.18 4.65
N GLN A 112 13.79 1.08 5.31
CA GLN A 112 14.21 -0.26 4.91
C GLN A 112 13.60 -0.63 3.55
N ILE A 113 12.29 -0.41 3.37
CA ILE A 113 11.59 -0.68 2.11
C ILE A 113 12.22 0.09 0.95
N ALA A 114 12.50 1.38 1.13
CA ALA A 114 13.14 2.21 0.11
C ALA A 114 14.54 1.72 -0.28
N ALA A 115 15.25 1.06 0.65
CA ALA A 115 16.58 0.53 0.40
C ALA A 115 16.57 -0.89 -0.20
N SER A 116 15.57 -1.71 0.13
CA SER A 116 15.54 -3.15 -0.23
C SER A 116 14.56 -3.51 -1.34
N GLU A 117 13.59 -2.65 -1.65
CA GLU A 117 12.53 -2.94 -2.61
C GLU A 117 12.47 -1.93 -3.75
N TYR A 118 11.99 -2.39 -4.91
CA TYR A 118 11.84 -1.54 -6.08
C TYR A 118 10.51 -0.79 -6.02
N CYS A 119 10.57 0.49 -5.64
CA CYS A 119 9.46 1.43 -5.66
C CYS A 119 9.73 2.51 -6.73
N PHE A 120 8.71 2.97 -7.45
CA PHE A 120 8.91 3.90 -8.57
C PHE A 120 7.85 4.99 -8.77
N ASP A 121 6.73 4.95 -8.03
CA ASP A 121 5.69 6.00 -8.07
C ASP A 121 5.49 6.65 -6.69
N ASP A 122 6.61 6.93 -6.01
CA ASP A 122 6.62 7.57 -4.70
C ASP A 122 6.21 9.04 -4.74
N ASP A 123 5.57 9.51 -3.67
CA ASP A 123 5.34 10.95 -3.49
C ASP A 123 6.70 11.65 -3.32
N PRO A 124 6.99 12.73 -4.08
CA PRO A 124 8.24 13.46 -3.95
C PRO A 124 8.55 13.92 -2.51
N ASN A 125 7.52 14.25 -1.71
CA ASN A 125 7.71 14.65 -0.32
C ASN A 125 8.16 13.49 0.57
N ASP A 126 7.74 12.26 0.26
CA ASP A 126 8.17 11.06 0.99
C ASP A 126 9.66 10.79 0.76
N LEU A 127 10.13 11.00 -0.47
CA LEU A 127 11.56 10.89 -0.81
C LEU A 127 12.40 11.94 -0.06
N LEU A 128 11.89 13.16 0.10
CA LEU A 128 12.56 14.21 0.89
C LEU A 128 12.60 13.86 2.39
N GLU A 129 11.50 13.32 2.94
CA GLU A 129 11.43 12.87 4.35
C GLU A 129 12.45 11.76 4.65
N LEU A 130 12.61 10.82 3.72
CA LEU A 130 13.60 9.74 3.84
C LEU A 130 15.04 10.26 3.77
N GLN A 131 15.32 11.22 2.89
CA GLN A 131 16.65 11.83 2.78
C GLN A 131 17.02 12.66 4.01
N ALA A 132 16.04 13.30 4.67
CA ALA A 132 16.27 14.08 5.88
C ALA A 132 16.49 13.22 7.13
N SER A 133 16.17 11.92 7.06
CA SER A 133 16.28 10.96 8.16
C SER A 133 17.60 10.15 8.15
N LEU A 134 18.47 10.41 7.17
CA LEU A 134 19.82 9.84 7.01
C LEU A 134 20.90 10.83 7.51
#